data_AF-A0A1E4TND2-F1
#
_entry.id   AF-A0A1E4TND2-F1
#
_cell.length_a   1.000
_cell.length_b   1.000
_cell.length_c   1.000
_cell.angle_alpha   90.00
_cell.angle_beta   90.00
_cell.angle_gamma   90.00
#
_symmetry.space_group_name_H-M   'P 1'
#
loop_
_entity.id
_entity.type
_entity.pdbx_description
1 polymer ?
#
loop_
_entity_poly.entity_id
_entity_poly.type
_entity_poly.pdbx_seq_one_letter_code
_entity_poly.pdbx_strand_id
1 'polypeptide(L)'
;MVQIFQSNILSFIIVLSSLCFPLVSADIFDHFFNSGRQQQQARYNQPISKEQEILHNKCDNYLCKDTLACVKSPVDCPCELPASQVKCILPGNKDYVCISKSDNSIVGNEARDCKFVEKAWKGLV
;
A
#
# COMPACT_ATOMS: atom_id res chain seq x y z
N MET A 1 -53.19 -30.55 51.23
CA MET A 1 -53.31 -30.53 49.76
C MET A 1 -52.93 -29.19 49.10
N VAL A 2 -52.61 -28.11 49.85
CA VAL A 2 -52.29 -26.78 49.28
C VAL A 2 -50.78 -26.53 49.11
N GLN A 3 -49.92 -27.18 49.89
CA GLN A 3 -48.47 -26.94 49.90
C GLN A 3 -47.72 -27.55 48.68
N ILE A 4 -48.22 -28.64 48.10
CA ILE A 4 -47.62 -29.28 46.89
C ILE A 4 -47.85 -28.41 45.64
N PHE A 5 -48.97 -27.68 45.59
CA PHE A 5 -49.27 -26.75 44.50
C PHE A 5 -48.32 -25.54 44.48
N GLN A 6 -47.95 -25.01 45.65
CA GLN A 6 -47.06 -23.85 45.76
C GLN A 6 -45.64 -24.15 45.25
N SER A 7 -45.06 -25.30 45.61
CA SER A 7 -43.72 -25.69 45.11
C SER A 7 -43.68 -25.98 43.61
N ASN A 8 -44.73 -26.58 43.04
CA ASN A 8 -44.81 -26.82 41.59
C ASN A 8 -44.99 -25.52 40.80
N ILE A 9 -45.76 -24.56 41.33
CA ILE A 9 -45.92 -23.23 40.70
C ILE A 9 -44.62 -22.44 40.75
N LEU A 10 -43.90 -22.44 41.89
CA LEU A 10 -42.60 -21.79 42.03
C LEU A 10 -41.56 -22.38 41.06
N SER A 11 -41.49 -23.71 40.94
CA SER A 11 -40.61 -24.36 39.95
C SER A 11 -40.99 -24.01 38.51
N PHE A 12 -42.29 -23.95 38.19
CA PHE A 12 -42.74 -23.60 36.85
C PHE A 12 -42.38 -22.16 36.47
N ILE A 13 -42.52 -21.21 37.40
CA ILE A 13 -42.16 -19.79 37.19
C ILE A 13 -40.65 -19.61 36.96
N ILE A 14 -39.80 -20.35 37.69
CA ILE A 14 -38.34 -20.30 37.53
C ILE A 14 -37.92 -20.85 36.16
N VAL A 15 -38.54 -21.96 35.71
CA VAL A 15 -38.27 -22.52 34.37
C VAL A 15 -38.76 -21.57 33.27
N LEU A 16 -39.92 -20.93 33.45
CA LEU A 16 -40.48 -19.98 32.47
C LEU A 16 -39.63 -18.70 32.33
N SER A 17 -39.02 -18.20 33.42
CA SER A 17 -38.17 -17.00 33.35
C SER A 17 -36.82 -17.26 32.69
N SER A 18 -36.27 -18.47 32.86
CA SER A 18 -34.99 -18.88 32.25
C SER A 18 -35.10 -19.08 30.72
N LEU A 19 -36.29 -19.40 30.21
CA LEU A 19 -36.54 -19.53 28.77
C LEU A 19 -36.62 -18.19 28.01
N CYS A 20 -36.69 -17.06 28.73
CA CYS A 20 -36.90 -15.73 28.14
C CYS A 20 -35.66 -14.83 28.26
N PHE A 21 -34.47 -15.37 27.99
CA PHE A 21 -33.31 -14.55 27.62
C PHE A 21 -33.20 -14.50 26.08
N PRO A 22 -33.83 -13.53 25.40
CA PRO A 22 -33.49 -13.29 24.00
C PRO A 22 -32.04 -12.80 23.91
N LEU A 23 -31.27 -13.46 23.05
CA LEU A 23 -29.90 -13.15 22.67
C LEU A 23 -29.82 -11.73 22.07
N VAL A 24 -29.70 -10.70 22.91
CA VAL A 24 -29.33 -9.35 22.48
C VAL A 24 -27.82 -9.30 22.35
N SER A 25 -27.29 -9.72 21.19
CA SER A 25 -25.85 -9.62 20.92
C SER A 25 -25.50 -9.04 19.55
N ALA A 26 -26.48 -8.75 18.67
CA ALA A 26 -26.22 -8.22 17.33
C ALA A 26 -26.51 -6.71 17.17
N ASP A 27 -27.59 -6.18 17.75
CA ASP A 27 -28.03 -4.79 17.49
C ASP A 27 -27.12 -3.69 18.07
N ILE A 28 -26.39 -3.97 19.15
CA ILE A 28 -25.53 -2.98 19.82
C ILE A 28 -24.28 -2.68 18.96
N PHE A 29 -23.72 -3.71 18.31
CA PHE A 29 -22.59 -3.53 17.42
C PHE A 29 -22.98 -2.73 16.18
N ASP A 30 -24.14 -3.02 15.58
CA ASP A 30 -24.63 -2.25 14.43
C ASP A 30 -24.85 -0.77 14.79
N HIS A 31 -25.40 -0.45 15.97
CA HIS A 31 -25.60 0.94 16.37
C HIS A 31 -24.27 1.68 16.67
N PHE A 32 -23.26 0.99 17.19
CA PHE A 32 -21.93 1.55 17.41
C PHE A 32 -21.17 1.80 16.09
N PHE A 33 -21.27 0.90 15.12
CA PHE A 33 -20.60 1.08 13.82
C PHE A 33 -21.31 2.10 12.92
N ASN A 34 -22.64 2.24 13.01
CA ASN A 34 -23.38 3.18 12.16
C ASN A 34 -23.32 4.63 12.66
N SER A 35 -23.08 4.86 13.96
CA SER A 35 -22.92 6.22 14.53
C SER A 35 -21.62 6.93 14.09
N GLY A 36 -20.63 6.20 13.58
CA GLY A 36 -19.41 6.76 12.99
C GLY A 36 -19.53 7.19 11.51
N ARG A 37 -20.68 6.98 10.85
CA ARG A 37 -20.82 7.14 9.39
C ARG A 37 -21.46 8.47 8.96
N GLN A 38 -21.80 9.38 9.88
CA GLN A 38 -22.44 10.66 9.55
C GLN A 38 -21.50 11.88 9.39
N GLN A 39 -20.18 11.70 9.45
CA GLN A 39 -19.25 12.77 9.07
C GLN A 39 -18.21 12.25 8.10
N GLN A 40 -18.50 12.37 6.80
CA GLN A 40 -17.61 12.92 5.77
C GLN A 40 -18.15 12.55 4.38
N GLN A 41 -19.06 13.39 3.87
CA GLN A 41 -19.06 13.70 2.44
C GLN A 41 -17.80 14.50 2.10
N ALA A 42 -16.63 13.87 2.22
CA ALA A 42 -15.40 14.37 1.63
C ALA A 42 -15.32 13.83 0.19
N ARG A 43 -16.14 14.40 -0.69
CA ARG A 43 -15.95 14.26 -2.14
C ARG A 43 -14.85 15.23 -2.56
N TYR A 44 -13.58 14.93 -2.28
CA TYR A 44 -12.45 15.63 -2.90
C TYR A 44 -11.15 14.82 -2.77
N ASN A 45 -10.50 14.56 -3.91
CA ASN A 45 -9.23 13.83 -4.07
C ASN A 45 -9.22 12.36 -3.59
N GLN A 46 -9.80 11.47 -4.40
CA GLN A 46 -9.15 10.16 -4.56
C GLN A 46 -7.76 10.43 -5.17
N PRO A 47 -6.65 9.93 -4.59
CA PRO A 47 -5.36 10.01 -5.24
C PRO A 47 -5.50 9.34 -6.60
N ILE A 48 -5.28 10.10 -7.68
CA ILE A 48 -5.23 9.54 -9.02
C ILE A 48 -4.17 8.44 -8.97
N SER A 49 -4.55 7.22 -9.37
CA SER A 49 -3.62 6.11 -9.32
C SER A 49 -2.49 6.39 -10.33
N LYS A 50 -1.26 5.96 -10.04
CA LYS A 50 -0.13 6.18 -10.96
C LYS A 50 -0.43 5.62 -12.35
N GLU A 51 -1.20 4.54 -12.42
CA GLU A 51 -1.68 3.94 -13.66
C GLU A 51 -2.58 4.92 -14.44
N GLN A 52 -3.47 5.64 -13.77
CA GLN A 52 -4.31 6.66 -14.40
C GLN A 52 -3.48 7.84 -14.91
N GLU A 53 -2.43 8.27 -14.21
CA GLU A 53 -1.52 9.30 -14.72
C GLU A 53 -0.78 8.86 -15.98
N ILE A 54 -0.35 7.59 -16.03
CA ILE A 54 0.29 7.00 -17.22
C ILE A 54 -0.71 6.96 -18.39
N LEU A 55 -1.94 6.50 -18.15
CA LEU A 55 -2.96 6.32 -19.19
C LEU A 55 -3.48 7.64 -19.78
N HIS A 56 -3.59 8.69 -18.97
CA HIS A 56 -4.09 10.00 -19.42
C HIS A 56 -2.98 10.95 -19.89
N ASN A 57 -1.73 10.47 -19.95
CA ASN A 57 -0.61 11.27 -20.41
C ASN A 57 -0.70 11.56 -21.92
N LYS A 58 -0.30 12.77 -22.35
CA LYS A 58 -0.32 13.20 -23.75
C LYS A 58 1.04 13.06 -24.46
N CYS A 59 1.92 12.20 -23.97
CA CYS A 59 3.24 12.00 -24.54
C CYS A 59 3.14 11.16 -25.82
N ASP A 60 3.55 11.74 -26.95
CA ASP A 60 3.57 11.07 -28.26
C ASP A 60 4.81 10.19 -28.46
N ASN A 61 5.79 10.27 -27.54
CA ASN A 61 7.05 9.52 -27.60
C ASN A 61 7.10 8.46 -26.49
N TYR A 62 8.27 8.27 -25.86
CA TYR A 62 8.42 7.36 -24.75
C TYR A 62 8.09 8.04 -23.42
N LEU A 63 7.09 7.51 -22.72
CA LEU A 63 6.73 7.94 -21.38
C LEU A 63 7.46 7.09 -20.33
N CYS A 64 8.31 7.73 -19.52
CA CYS A 64 8.98 7.09 -18.40
C CYS A 64 7.96 6.75 -17.31
N LYS A 65 7.80 5.47 -16.96
CA LYS A 65 6.80 5.02 -15.98
C LYS A 65 7.05 5.55 -14.57
N ASP A 66 8.32 5.73 -14.26
CA ASP A 66 8.80 6.06 -12.93
C ASP A 66 8.69 7.57 -12.64
N THR A 67 9.04 8.38 -13.63
CA THR A 67 9.13 9.84 -13.52
C THR A 67 8.05 10.60 -14.30
N LEU A 68 7.24 9.91 -15.10
CA LEU A 68 6.25 10.47 -16.03
C LEU A 68 6.86 11.48 -17.05
N ALA A 69 8.18 11.44 -17.22
CA ALA A 69 8.88 12.27 -18.20
C ALA A 69 8.60 11.77 -19.63
N CYS A 70 8.31 12.69 -20.55
CA CYS A 70 8.16 12.39 -21.96
C CYS A 70 9.51 12.59 -22.67
N VAL A 71 10.12 11.52 -23.16
CA VAL A 71 11.46 11.50 -23.76
C VAL A 71 11.47 10.80 -25.12
N LYS A 72 12.56 10.92 -25.88
CA LYS A 72 12.67 10.34 -27.23
C LYS A 72 12.86 8.83 -27.20
N SER A 73 13.63 8.33 -26.24
CA SER A 73 13.95 6.91 -26.14
C SER A 73 14.03 6.46 -24.67
N PRO A 74 13.88 5.16 -24.37
CA PRO A 74 13.91 4.67 -22.99
C PRO A 74 15.19 5.05 -22.25
N VAL A 75 16.33 5.04 -22.94
CA VAL A 75 17.63 5.40 -22.35
C VAL A 75 17.74 6.87 -21.98
N ASP A 76 16.79 7.73 -22.39
CA ASP A 76 16.77 9.15 -22.01
C ASP A 76 16.04 9.40 -20.68
N CYS A 77 15.35 8.39 -20.13
CA CYS A 77 14.57 8.56 -18.91
C CYS A 77 15.43 8.99 -17.71
N PRO A 78 15.00 10.01 -16.94
CA PRO A 78 15.69 10.38 -15.71
C PRO A 78 15.44 9.33 -14.62
N CYS A 79 16.40 9.20 -13.70
CA CYS A 79 16.20 8.41 -12.48
C CYS A 79 15.18 9.10 -11.56
N GLU A 80 14.44 8.32 -10.77
CA GLU A 80 13.42 8.81 -9.83
C GLU A 80 13.98 9.80 -8.81
N LEU A 81 15.21 9.57 -8.35
CA LEU A 81 15.85 10.37 -7.31
C LEU A 81 17.16 11.00 -7.81
N PRO A 82 17.12 12.03 -8.67
CA PRO A 82 18.33 12.62 -9.26
C PRO A 82 19.29 13.22 -8.22
N ALA A 83 18.78 13.55 -7.03
CA ALA A 83 19.58 14.04 -5.91
C ALA A 83 20.47 12.96 -5.28
N SER A 84 19.97 11.73 -5.13
CA SER A 84 20.66 10.63 -4.43
C SER A 84 21.03 9.45 -5.32
N GLN A 85 20.63 9.45 -6.59
CA GLN A 85 20.97 8.43 -7.57
C GLN A 85 21.79 9.00 -8.72
N VAL A 86 22.60 8.15 -9.33
CA VAL A 86 23.32 8.43 -10.57
C VAL A 86 22.87 7.43 -11.63
N LYS A 87 22.69 7.94 -12.85
CA LYS A 87 22.32 7.16 -14.03
C LYS A 87 23.57 6.63 -14.71
N CYS A 88 23.67 5.31 -14.83
CA CYS A 88 24.77 4.64 -15.51
C CYS A 88 24.24 4.03 -16.82
N ILE A 89 24.76 4.51 -17.95
CA ILE A 89 24.43 3.96 -19.26
C ILE A 89 25.25 2.69 -19.47
N LEU A 90 24.58 1.60 -19.86
CA LEU A 90 25.24 0.32 -20.09
C LEU A 90 25.94 0.30 -21.46
N PRO A 91 26.99 -0.52 -21.63
CA PRO A 91 27.66 -0.67 -22.92
C PRO A 91 26.68 -0.97 -24.05
N GLY A 92 26.72 -0.16 -25.11
CA GLY A 92 25.81 -0.27 -26.26
C GLY A 92 24.66 0.75 -26.29
N ASN A 93 24.56 1.65 -25.29
CA ASN A 93 23.60 2.78 -25.25
C ASN A 93 22.12 2.39 -25.42
N LYS A 94 21.77 1.14 -25.13
CA LYS A 94 20.38 0.65 -25.22
C LYS A 94 19.67 0.71 -23.87
N ASP A 95 20.42 0.43 -22.81
CA ASP A 95 19.89 0.29 -21.46
C ASP A 95 20.66 1.17 -20.47
N TYR A 96 20.03 1.42 -19.33
CA TYR A 96 20.63 2.15 -18.22
C TYR A 96 20.19 1.54 -16.89
N VAL A 97 20.95 1.84 -15.85
CA VAL A 97 20.56 1.54 -14.47
C VAL A 97 20.78 2.76 -13.59
N CYS A 98 19.88 2.97 -12.64
CA CYS A 98 20.01 3.98 -11.61
C CYS A 98 20.56 3.33 -10.35
N ILE A 99 21.71 3.80 -9.87
CA ILE A 99 22.32 3.34 -8.62
C ILE A 99 22.38 4.51 -7.63
N SER A 100 22.36 4.22 -6.34
CA SER A 100 22.61 5.25 -5.33
C SER A 100 23.99 5.87 -5.53
N LYS A 101 24.09 7.18 -5.34
CA LYS A 101 25.37 7.89 -5.32
C LYS A 101 26.20 7.31 -4.18
N SER A 102 27.40 6.84 -4.49
CA SER A 102 28.34 6.40 -3.48
C SER A 102 29.08 7.60 -2.92
N ASP A 103 29.08 7.72 -1.60
CA ASP A 103 30.01 8.62 -0.93
C ASP A 103 31.38 7.95 -1.02
N ASN A 104 32.33 8.53 -1.77
CA ASN A 104 33.71 8.02 -1.89
C ASN A 104 34.49 8.07 -0.55
N SER A 105 33.79 8.25 0.57
CA SER A 105 34.28 8.46 1.93
C SER A 105 34.51 7.17 2.71
N ILE A 106 34.27 5.99 2.13
CA ILE A 106 34.59 4.71 2.79
C ILE A 106 35.94 4.19 2.29
N VAL A 107 36.97 4.42 3.10
CA VAL A 107 38.31 3.84 2.94
C VAL A 107 38.19 2.31 2.99
N GLY A 108 38.46 1.63 1.87
CA GLY A 108 38.59 0.17 1.81
C GLY A 108 37.48 -0.59 1.09
N ASN A 109 36.42 0.07 0.59
CA ASN A 109 35.45 -0.55 -0.31
C ASN A 109 35.54 0.10 -1.70
N GLU A 110 35.57 -0.71 -2.76
CA GLU A 110 35.50 -0.20 -4.14
C GLU A 110 34.19 0.60 -4.30
N ALA A 111 34.30 1.85 -4.76
CA ALA A 111 33.14 2.72 -4.91
C ALA A 111 32.10 2.04 -5.82
N ARG A 112 30.84 2.01 -5.38
CA ARG A 112 29.71 1.51 -6.16
C ARG A 112 29.28 2.58 -7.16
N ASP A 113 30.16 2.86 -8.13
CA ASP A 113 29.97 3.87 -9.16
C ASP A 113 29.56 3.23 -10.51
N CYS A 114 29.42 4.05 -11.55
CA CYS A 114 29.08 3.54 -12.88
C CYS A 114 30.16 2.62 -13.48
N LYS A 115 31.42 2.77 -13.05
CA LYS A 115 32.51 1.89 -13.50
C LYS A 115 32.37 0.51 -12.88
N PHE A 116 31.99 0.43 -11.61
CA PHE A 116 31.61 -0.83 -10.96
C PHE A 116 30.47 -1.52 -11.72
N VAL A 117 29.41 -0.78 -12.04
CA VAL A 117 28.26 -1.31 -12.82
C VAL A 117 28.69 -1.83 -14.18
N GLU A 118 29.54 -1.10 -14.90
CA GLU A 118 30.02 -1.54 -16.21
C GLU A 118 30.84 -2.84 -16.12
N LYS A 119 31.71 -2.96 -15.10
CA LYS A 119 32.43 -4.21 -14.83
C LYS A 119 31.45 -5.35 -14.51
N ALA A 120 30.43 -5.09 -13.69
CA ALA A 120 29.42 -6.07 -13.33
C ALA A 120 28.63 -6.57 -14.54
N TRP A 121 28.22 -5.65 -15.43
CA TRP A 121 27.56 -6.00 -16.68
C TRP A 121 28.42 -6.91 -17.57
N LYS A 122 29.75 -6.70 -17.55
CA LYS A 122 30.73 -7.52 -18.28
C LYS A 122 31.10 -8.82 -17.56
N GLY A 123 30.56 -9.09 -16.37
CA GLY A 123 30.89 -10.27 -15.57
C GLY A 123 32.29 -10.26 -14.95
N LEU A 124 32.81 -9.06 -14.63
CA LEU A 124 34.17 -8.85 -14.12
C LEU A 124 34.24 -8.58 -12.60
N VAL A 125 33.15 -8.81 -11.86
CA VAL A 125 33.05 -8.67 -10.39
C VAL A 125 32.32 -9.86 -9.78
#